data_AF-A0A961IA20-F1
#
_entry.id   AF-A0A961IA20-F1
#
_cell.length_a   1.000
_cell.length_b   1.000
_cell.length_c   1.000
_cell.angle_alpha   90.00
_cell.angle_beta   90.00
_cell.angle_gamma   90.00
#
_symmetry.space_group_name_H-M   'P 1'
#
loop_
_entity.id
_entity.type
_entity.pdbx_description
1 polymer ?
#
loop_
_entity_poly.entity_id
_entity_poly.type
_entity_poly.pdbx_seq_one_letter_code
_entity_poly.pdbx_strand_id
1 'polypeptide(L)'
;MTENIEKKSAPQNEVDAPTDRKRIALLNGVCGQADRLRICGQVVDIPITEEQKAEAWDPFHGLPNSLVPSIRPMQDFTMRTVRRARLQLELLDVHPTRFRQNRQEEYPIIYSSEVFTSNDDSFFAHSIDAEVPPGQYVVRVILRGIDSIRQSAADLAYIRNSDSLILKKDIPIGYGRVVVLPRSYTGFILTSDIDQTFLDTPLHSSQGLMETLFQTPEAKPAIPGLPEFYRQVQRMHDTRVPTMFISASPHFFRRTLSAVFDHYDIDITGLHLKYLMSTVDNILKKFGETIFNLNDFLSQ
;
A
#
# COMPACT_ATOMS: atom_id res chain seq x y z
N MET A 1 -20.16 -1.49 60.41
CA MET A 1 -19.58 -0.58 59.41
C MET A 1 -18.43 -1.33 58.76
N THR A 2 -18.69 -1.97 57.63
CA THR A 2 -17.68 -2.65 56.83
C THR A 2 -18.11 -2.43 55.39
N GLU A 3 -17.43 -1.50 54.72
CA GLU A 3 -17.69 -1.14 53.33
C GLU A 3 -17.20 -2.26 52.41
N ASN A 4 -18.11 -2.83 51.64
CA ASN A 4 -17.79 -3.63 50.47
C ASN A 4 -17.35 -2.69 49.35
N ILE A 5 -16.05 -2.67 49.05
CA ILE A 5 -15.53 -2.03 47.84
C ILE A 5 -15.67 -3.05 46.70
N GLU A 6 -16.73 -2.90 45.90
CA GLU A 6 -16.84 -3.55 44.59
C GLU A 6 -15.68 -3.08 43.71
N LYS A 7 -14.74 -3.99 43.42
CA LYS A 7 -13.78 -3.82 42.33
C LYS A 7 -14.55 -3.80 41.02
N LYS A 8 -14.80 -2.62 40.47
CA LYS A 8 -15.12 -2.44 39.04
C LYS A 8 -13.95 -3.02 38.24
N SER A 9 -14.18 -4.16 37.58
CA SER A 9 -13.31 -4.65 36.52
C SER A 9 -13.21 -3.59 35.44
N ALA A 10 -11.98 -3.25 35.05
CA ALA A 10 -11.72 -2.39 33.90
C ALA A 10 -12.45 -2.91 32.66
N PRO A 11 -12.96 -2.04 31.76
CA PRO A 11 -13.54 -2.49 30.51
C PRO A 11 -12.48 -3.27 29.74
N GLN A 12 -12.75 -4.55 29.48
CA GLN A 12 -12.03 -5.30 28.46
C GLN A 12 -12.25 -4.55 27.16
N ASN A 13 -11.19 -3.95 26.60
CA ASN A 13 -11.21 -3.46 25.23
C ASN A 13 -11.53 -4.67 24.34
N GLU A 14 -12.78 -4.82 23.92
CA GLU A 14 -13.13 -5.71 22.84
C GLU A 14 -12.25 -5.32 21.66
N VAL A 15 -11.47 -6.29 21.17
CA VAL A 15 -10.68 -6.11 19.96
C VAL A 15 -11.69 -5.89 18.84
N ASP A 16 -11.73 -4.67 18.28
CA ASP A 16 -12.62 -4.27 17.19
C ASP A 16 -12.41 -5.23 16.00
N ALA A 17 -13.31 -6.20 15.86
CA ALA A 17 -13.18 -7.27 14.89
C ALA A 17 -13.54 -6.76 13.50
N PRO A 18 -12.87 -7.24 12.42
CA PRO A 18 -13.23 -6.83 11.07
C PRO A 18 -14.70 -7.14 10.75
N THR A 19 -15.46 -6.12 10.37
CA THR A 19 -16.87 -6.23 10.02
C THR A 19 -17.11 -6.28 8.52
N ASP A 20 -16.12 -5.87 7.72
CA ASP A 20 -16.24 -5.78 6.26
C ASP A 20 -14.88 -5.83 5.55
N ARG A 21 -14.87 -5.60 4.23
CA ARG A 21 -13.67 -5.46 3.42
C ARG A 21 -13.72 -4.22 2.54
N LYS A 22 -12.58 -3.55 2.43
CA LYS A 22 -12.34 -2.51 1.43
C LYS A 22 -11.50 -3.08 0.29
N ARG A 23 -11.90 -2.84 -0.95
CA ARG A 23 -11.04 -3.06 -2.11
C ARG A 23 -10.15 -1.86 -2.32
N ILE A 24 -8.84 -2.09 -2.44
CA ILE A 24 -7.86 -1.04 -2.71
C ILE A 24 -6.92 -1.44 -3.85
N ALA A 25 -6.35 -0.44 -4.53
CA ALA A 25 -5.24 -0.60 -5.45
C ALA A 25 -3.97 0.00 -4.86
N LEU A 26 -2.91 -0.80 -4.80
CA LEU A 26 -1.59 -0.40 -4.32
C LEU A 26 -0.64 -0.26 -5.51
N LEU A 27 -0.09 0.93 -5.71
CA LEU A 27 0.76 1.22 -6.86
C LEU A 27 2.24 1.26 -6.49
N ASN A 28 3.08 0.92 -7.48
CA ASN A 28 4.53 1.03 -7.34
C ASN A 28 5.00 2.47 -7.39
N GLY A 29 4.24 3.38 -7.99
CA GLY A 29 4.76 4.63 -8.51
C GLY A 29 5.58 4.41 -9.79
N VAL A 30 5.77 5.46 -10.59
CA VAL A 30 6.47 5.37 -11.87
C VAL A 30 7.22 6.65 -12.18
N CYS A 31 8.41 6.49 -12.75
CA CYS A 31 9.20 7.55 -13.36
C CYS A 31 9.62 7.09 -14.75
N GLY A 32 9.37 7.90 -15.78
CA GLY A 32 9.73 7.55 -17.15
C GLY A 32 9.45 8.68 -18.15
N GLN A 33 9.73 8.44 -19.42
CA GLN A 33 9.35 9.35 -20.51
C GLN A 33 7.97 8.97 -21.03
N ALA A 34 7.23 9.92 -21.62
CA ALA A 34 5.83 9.75 -22.02
C ALA A 34 5.54 8.46 -22.81
N ASP A 35 6.41 8.06 -23.72
CA ASP A 35 6.32 6.85 -24.56
C ASP A 35 6.89 5.58 -23.91
N ARG A 36 7.32 5.67 -22.66
CA ARG A 36 7.97 4.61 -21.86
C ARG A 36 7.46 4.60 -20.42
N LEU A 37 6.22 4.99 -20.19
CA LEU A 37 5.57 4.90 -18.88
C LEU A 37 4.81 3.58 -18.78
N ARG A 38 5.13 2.82 -17.73
CA ARG A 38 4.40 1.61 -17.37
C ARG A 38 3.94 1.70 -15.92
N ILE A 39 2.63 1.75 -15.73
CA ILE A 39 2.01 1.82 -14.41
C ILE A 39 1.76 0.39 -13.95
N CYS A 40 2.32 0.04 -12.79
CA CYS A 40 2.19 -1.27 -12.19
C CYS A 40 1.62 -1.17 -10.77
N GLY A 41 0.81 -2.15 -10.39
CA GLY A 41 0.24 -2.24 -9.06
C GLY A 41 -0.45 -3.57 -8.78
N GLN A 42 -1.14 -3.62 -7.65
CA GLN A 42 -1.89 -4.78 -7.16
C GLN A 42 -3.25 -4.36 -6.64
N VAL A 43 -4.28 -5.17 -6.87
CA VAL A 43 -5.63 -4.96 -6.31
C VAL A 43 -5.89 -5.99 -5.20
N VAL A 44 -6.21 -5.51 -4.01
CA VAL A 44 -6.41 -6.37 -2.85
C VAL A 44 -7.66 -5.98 -2.08
N ASP A 45 -8.27 -6.96 -1.42
CA ASP A 45 -9.31 -6.72 -0.42
C ASP A 45 -8.68 -6.80 0.96
N ILE A 46 -8.89 -5.76 1.76
CA ILE A 46 -8.37 -5.63 3.12
C ILE A 46 -9.52 -5.69 4.13
N PRO A 47 -9.36 -6.39 5.26
CA PRO A 47 -10.34 -6.35 6.35
C PRO A 47 -10.43 -4.93 6.93
N ILE A 48 -11.64 -4.46 7.21
CA ILE A 48 -11.88 -3.15 7.85
C ILE A 48 -12.91 -3.28 8.97
N THR A 49 -12.82 -2.40 9.96
CA THR A 49 -13.82 -2.24 11.03
C THR A 49 -14.81 -1.12 10.70
N GLU A 50 -15.90 -1.00 11.48
CA GLU A 50 -16.89 0.07 11.27
C GLU A 50 -16.29 1.47 11.49
N GLU A 51 -15.40 1.63 12.47
CA GLU A 51 -14.70 2.88 12.71
C GLU A 51 -13.86 3.30 11.49
N GLN A 52 -13.14 2.34 10.91
CA GLN A 52 -12.30 2.56 9.72
C GLN A 52 -13.11 2.89 8.47
N LYS A 53 -14.37 2.46 8.37
CA LYS A 53 -15.26 2.86 7.28
C LYS A 53 -15.60 4.35 7.32
N ALA A 54 -15.80 4.89 8.52
CA ALA A 54 -16.17 6.28 8.73
C ALA A 54 -14.96 7.24 8.69
N GLU A 55 -13.75 6.72 8.88
CA GLU A 55 -12.52 7.52 8.88
C GLU A 55 -12.11 8.00 7.47
N ALA A 56 -11.34 9.08 7.42
CA ALA A 56 -10.62 9.48 6.22
C ALA A 56 -9.42 8.54 5.95
N TRP A 57 -9.21 8.21 4.68
CA TRP A 57 -8.15 7.32 4.23
C TRP A 57 -7.03 8.10 3.56
N ASP A 58 -5.80 7.66 3.79
CA ASP A 58 -4.67 8.10 3.01
C ASP A 58 -4.72 7.43 1.62
N PRO A 59 -4.78 8.23 0.53
CA PRO A 59 -4.97 7.71 -0.82
C PRO A 59 -3.76 6.97 -1.38
N PHE A 60 -2.55 7.24 -0.90
CA PHE A 60 -1.31 6.67 -1.41
C PHE A 60 -0.87 5.42 -0.62
N HIS A 61 -1.18 5.36 0.67
CA HIS A 61 -0.92 4.19 1.51
C HIS A 61 -2.02 3.15 1.40
N GLY A 62 -3.27 3.57 1.12
CA GLY A 62 -4.42 2.66 1.20
C GLY A 62 -4.68 2.21 2.64
N LEU A 63 -4.60 3.15 3.59
CA LEU A 63 -4.83 2.97 5.02
C LEU A 63 -5.75 4.07 5.55
N PRO A 64 -6.52 3.83 6.62
CA PRO A 64 -7.03 4.90 7.48
C PRO A 64 -5.85 5.75 8.00
N ASN A 65 -6.03 7.07 8.09
CA ASN A 65 -4.96 7.98 8.53
C ASN A 65 -4.43 7.63 9.93
N SER A 66 -5.30 7.19 10.83
CA SER A 66 -4.97 6.75 12.19
C SER A 66 -4.02 5.56 12.23
N LEU A 67 -4.01 4.72 11.19
CA LEU A 67 -3.20 3.51 11.11
C LEU A 67 -1.86 3.71 10.40
N VAL A 68 -1.67 4.80 9.66
CA VAL A 68 -0.40 5.09 8.97
C VAL A 68 0.83 4.99 9.90
N PRO A 69 0.86 5.59 11.12
CA PRO A 69 2.04 5.50 11.99
C PRO A 69 2.20 4.15 12.70
N SER A 70 1.16 3.30 12.71
CA SER A 70 1.13 2.06 13.49
C SER A 70 1.04 0.78 12.67
N ILE A 71 0.92 0.89 11.35
CA ILE A 71 0.79 -0.26 10.43
C ILE A 71 2.00 -1.20 10.54
N ARG A 72 1.73 -2.51 10.61
CA ARG A 72 2.75 -3.55 10.63
C ARG A 72 2.61 -4.44 9.40
N PRO A 73 3.72 -4.95 8.84
CA PRO A 73 3.65 -5.86 7.69
C PRO A 73 2.77 -7.10 7.94
N MET A 74 2.70 -7.56 9.20
CA MET A 74 1.84 -8.70 9.55
C MET A 74 0.34 -8.43 9.33
N GLN A 75 -0.13 -7.18 9.41
CA GLN A 75 -1.54 -6.86 9.14
C GLN A 75 -1.85 -7.01 7.64
N ASP A 76 -0.88 -6.68 6.79
CA ASP A 76 -0.95 -6.79 5.33
C ASP A 76 -0.80 -8.23 4.83
N PHE A 77 -0.33 -9.12 5.70
CA PHE A 77 -0.22 -10.54 5.38
C PHE A 77 -1.58 -11.18 5.03
N THR A 78 -2.67 -10.67 5.60
CA THR A 78 -4.03 -11.21 5.42
C THR A 78 -4.78 -10.61 4.22
N MET A 79 -4.13 -9.74 3.44
CA MET A 79 -4.75 -9.13 2.26
C MET A 79 -5.14 -10.20 1.24
N ARG A 80 -6.41 -10.16 0.79
CA ARG A 80 -6.92 -11.14 -0.19
C ARG A 80 -6.68 -10.61 -1.60
N THR A 81 -6.13 -11.47 -2.45
CA THR A 81 -5.92 -11.17 -3.87
C THR A 81 -7.25 -11.04 -4.61
N VAL A 82 -7.41 -10.00 -5.42
CA VAL A 82 -8.57 -9.83 -6.30
C VAL A 82 -8.22 -10.24 -7.71
N ARG A 83 -8.76 -11.38 -8.18
CA ARG A 83 -8.49 -11.88 -9.53
C ARG A 83 -9.26 -11.10 -10.57
N ARG A 84 -8.63 -10.81 -11.71
CA ARG A 84 -9.28 -10.23 -12.91
C ARG A 84 -10.16 -9.02 -12.61
N ALA A 85 -9.72 -8.13 -11.72
CA ALA A 85 -10.40 -6.87 -11.47
C ALA A 85 -10.42 -6.06 -12.76
N ARG A 86 -11.59 -5.51 -13.13
CA ARG A 86 -11.72 -4.60 -14.27
C ARG A 86 -11.35 -3.19 -13.84
N LEU A 87 -10.32 -2.64 -14.47
CA LEU A 87 -9.65 -1.42 -14.05
C LEU A 87 -9.61 -0.42 -15.20
N GLN A 88 -9.55 0.85 -14.83
CA GLN A 88 -9.16 1.94 -15.71
C GLN A 88 -8.22 2.88 -14.94
N LEU A 89 -7.23 3.44 -15.65
CA LEU A 89 -6.29 4.40 -15.10
C LEU A 89 -6.58 5.78 -15.65
N GLU A 90 -6.50 6.78 -14.79
CA GLU A 90 -6.58 8.18 -15.17
C GLU A 90 -5.39 8.93 -14.59
N LEU A 91 -4.74 9.78 -15.39
CA LEU A 91 -3.73 10.72 -14.90
C LEU A 91 -4.38 12.07 -14.62
N LEU A 92 -4.23 12.54 -13.39
CA LEU A 92 -4.72 13.80 -12.90
C LEU A 92 -3.60 14.85 -12.95
N ASP A 93 -3.89 16.02 -13.50
CA ASP A 93 -2.98 17.17 -13.53
C ASP A 93 -2.89 17.86 -12.17
N VAL A 94 -2.22 17.18 -11.25
CA VAL A 94 -2.00 17.65 -9.89
C VAL A 94 -0.71 17.06 -9.33
N HIS A 95 0.10 17.92 -8.74
CA HIS A 95 1.31 17.50 -8.04
C HIS A 95 0.92 16.63 -6.82
N PRO A 96 1.57 15.47 -6.58
CA PRO A 96 1.19 14.54 -5.51
C PRO A 96 1.06 15.19 -4.12
N THR A 97 1.95 16.11 -3.75
CA THR A 97 1.89 16.81 -2.44
C THR A 97 0.68 17.75 -2.27
N ARG A 98 0.07 18.19 -3.38
CA ARG A 98 -1.12 19.05 -3.41
C ARG A 98 -2.41 18.27 -3.60
N PHE A 99 -2.33 16.97 -3.86
CA PHE A 99 -3.50 16.12 -4.06
C PHE A 99 -4.35 16.03 -2.80
N ARG A 100 -5.67 16.15 -2.97
CA ARG A 100 -6.66 15.95 -1.90
C ARG A 100 -7.77 15.07 -2.44
N GLN A 101 -7.98 13.91 -1.83
CA GLN A 101 -8.94 12.91 -2.31
C GLN A 101 -10.37 13.45 -2.39
N ASN A 102 -10.78 14.31 -1.46
CA ASN A 102 -12.10 14.94 -1.44
C ASN A 102 -12.32 15.99 -2.56
N ARG A 103 -11.27 16.38 -3.29
CA ARG A 103 -11.31 17.31 -4.43
C ARG A 103 -10.90 16.66 -5.74
N GLN A 104 -10.89 15.33 -5.79
CA GLN A 104 -10.39 14.58 -6.95
C GLN A 104 -11.11 14.87 -8.27
N GLU A 105 -12.35 15.38 -8.21
CA GLU A 105 -13.16 15.75 -9.39
C GLU A 105 -12.78 17.12 -9.94
N GLU A 106 -12.06 17.95 -9.17
CA GLU A 106 -11.59 19.28 -9.57
C GLU A 106 -10.32 19.22 -10.45
N TYR A 107 -9.58 18.11 -10.41
CA TYR A 107 -8.31 17.98 -11.13
C TYR A 107 -8.53 17.53 -12.58
N PRO A 108 -7.96 18.23 -13.58
CA PRO A 108 -8.07 17.84 -14.98
C PRO A 108 -7.51 16.43 -15.24
N ILE A 109 -8.21 15.65 -16.06
CA ILE A 109 -7.73 14.35 -16.54
C ILE A 109 -6.97 14.58 -17.84
N ILE A 110 -5.66 14.30 -17.85
CA ILE A 110 -4.80 14.48 -19.04
C ILE A 110 -4.59 13.18 -19.82
N TYR A 111 -4.91 12.04 -19.20
CA TYR A 111 -4.88 10.74 -19.84
C TYR A 111 -5.92 9.84 -19.17
N SER A 112 -6.60 9.03 -19.99
CA SER A 112 -7.48 7.98 -19.54
C SER A 112 -7.20 6.73 -20.36
N SER A 113 -6.93 5.61 -19.70
CA SER A 113 -6.72 4.34 -20.38
C SER A 113 -8.04 3.76 -20.88
N GLU A 114 -7.96 2.79 -21.77
CA GLU A 114 -9.05 1.82 -21.96
C GLU A 114 -9.27 1.00 -20.68
N VAL A 115 -10.39 0.27 -20.63
CA VAL A 115 -10.66 -0.66 -19.53
C VAL A 115 -9.85 -1.94 -19.76
N PHE A 116 -9.05 -2.32 -18.77
CA PHE A 116 -8.25 -3.54 -18.78
C PHE A 116 -8.53 -4.39 -17.54
N THR A 117 -7.91 -5.56 -17.46
CA THR A 117 -8.07 -6.47 -16.31
C THR A 117 -6.74 -6.75 -15.62
N SER A 118 -6.79 -6.90 -14.30
CA SER A 118 -5.67 -7.48 -13.55
C SER A 118 -5.49 -8.97 -13.90
N ASN A 119 -4.33 -9.54 -13.60
CA ASN A 119 -4.08 -10.96 -13.77
C ASN A 119 -4.75 -11.80 -12.66
N ASP A 120 -4.54 -13.12 -12.72
CA ASP A 120 -5.07 -14.08 -11.75
C ASP A 120 -4.43 -13.98 -10.36
N ASP A 121 -3.27 -13.31 -10.26
CA ASP A 121 -2.55 -13.03 -9.02
C ASP A 121 -2.82 -11.63 -8.47
N SER A 122 -3.83 -10.93 -9.02
CA SER A 122 -4.25 -9.57 -8.66
C SER A 122 -3.35 -8.40 -9.05
N PHE A 123 -2.27 -8.65 -9.78
CA PHE A 123 -1.38 -7.61 -10.30
C PHE A 123 -1.88 -7.07 -11.63
N PHE A 124 -1.55 -5.82 -11.89
CA PHE A 124 -1.78 -5.20 -13.19
C PHE A 124 -0.55 -4.42 -13.64
N ALA A 125 -0.41 -4.30 -14.96
CA ALA A 125 0.58 -3.46 -15.60
C ALA A 125 -0.02 -2.88 -16.87
N HIS A 126 0.01 -1.56 -17.00
CA HIS A 126 -0.57 -0.83 -18.13
C HIS A 126 0.43 0.17 -18.68
N SER A 127 0.66 0.17 -19.99
CA SER A 127 1.51 1.14 -20.66
C SER A 127 0.70 2.38 -21.04
N ILE A 128 1.30 3.56 -20.89
CA ILE A 128 0.70 4.78 -21.43
C ILE A 128 1.24 4.99 -22.84
N ASP A 129 0.36 4.82 -23.82
CA ASP A 129 0.71 4.94 -25.24
C ASP A 129 0.40 6.34 -25.81
N ALA A 130 0.20 7.33 -24.93
CA ALA A 130 -0.13 8.71 -25.27
C ALA A 130 1.01 9.67 -24.90
N GLU A 131 1.11 10.77 -25.64
CA GLU A 131 2.06 11.82 -25.32
C GLU A 131 1.55 12.63 -24.11
N VAL A 132 2.07 12.31 -22.93
CA VAL A 132 1.83 13.05 -21.69
C VAL A 132 2.93 14.11 -21.51
N PRO A 133 2.59 15.38 -21.24
CA PRO A 133 3.60 16.40 -20.99
C PRO A 133 4.55 16.03 -19.84
N PRO A 134 5.80 16.52 -19.84
CA PRO A 134 6.69 16.37 -18.70
C PRO A 134 6.11 17.03 -17.44
N GLY A 135 6.16 16.35 -16.31
CA GLY A 135 5.56 16.83 -15.07
C GLY A 135 5.43 15.76 -13.99
N GLN A 136 4.80 16.14 -12.88
CA GLN A 136 4.44 15.22 -11.80
C GLN A 136 2.92 15.15 -11.67
N TYR A 137 2.39 13.95 -11.66
CA TYR A 137 0.97 13.66 -11.74
C TYR A 137 0.56 12.65 -10.68
N VAL A 138 -0.74 12.59 -10.44
CA VAL A 138 -1.36 11.51 -9.67
C VAL A 138 -2.06 10.58 -10.64
N VAL A 139 -1.78 9.28 -10.56
CA VAL A 139 -2.60 8.27 -11.21
C VAL A 139 -3.73 7.86 -10.26
N ARG A 140 -4.96 7.83 -10.77
CA ARG A 140 -6.15 7.28 -10.12
C ARG A 140 -6.50 5.93 -10.74
N VAL A 141 -6.69 4.91 -9.91
CA VAL A 141 -7.16 3.58 -10.34
C VAL A 141 -8.65 3.46 -10.06
N ILE A 142 -9.44 3.22 -11.10
CA ILE A 142 -10.90 3.08 -11.02
C ILE A 142 -11.26 1.62 -11.23
N LEU A 143 -12.03 1.06 -10.30
CA LEU A 143 -12.71 -0.22 -10.47
C LEU A 143 -13.98 -0.01 -11.30
N ARG A 144 -14.12 -0.73 -12.41
CA ARG A 144 -15.32 -0.66 -13.29
C ARG A 144 -16.29 -1.80 -12.93
N GLY A 145 -17.53 -1.46 -12.59
CA GLY A 145 -18.44 -2.32 -11.81
C GLY A 145 -19.06 -3.56 -12.50
N ILE A 146 -19.04 -3.69 -13.83
CA ILE A 146 -20.06 -4.53 -14.49
C ILE A 146 -19.78 -6.07 -14.49
N ASP A 147 -18.61 -6.59 -14.08
CA ASP A 147 -18.33 -8.05 -14.20
C ASP A 147 -18.04 -8.84 -12.91
N SER A 148 -18.28 -8.30 -11.71
CA SER A 148 -18.14 -9.13 -10.49
C SER A 148 -19.20 -10.24 -10.37
N ILE A 149 -20.14 -10.35 -11.31
CA ILE A 149 -21.23 -11.35 -11.32
C ILE A 149 -20.69 -12.80 -11.32
N ARG A 150 -19.45 -13.07 -11.75
CA ARG A 150 -18.83 -14.40 -11.61
C ARG A 150 -18.09 -14.61 -10.29
N GLN A 151 -17.73 -13.55 -9.57
CA GLN A 151 -17.18 -13.62 -8.21
C GLN A 151 -18.28 -13.71 -7.14
N SER A 152 -19.53 -13.35 -7.48
CA SER A 152 -20.62 -13.19 -6.53
C SER A 152 -21.26 -14.48 -6.01
N ALA A 153 -20.92 -15.68 -6.49
CA ALA A 153 -21.53 -16.90 -5.95
C ALA A 153 -21.20 -17.13 -4.47
N ALA A 154 -20.00 -16.74 -4.01
CA ALA A 154 -19.60 -16.81 -2.60
C ALA A 154 -20.06 -15.56 -1.81
N ASP A 155 -20.09 -14.39 -2.46
CA ASP A 155 -20.50 -13.14 -1.80
C ASP A 155 -22.02 -13.03 -1.64
N LEU A 156 -22.82 -13.72 -2.48
CA LEU A 156 -24.28 -13.80 -2.37
C LEU A 156 -24.76 -14.41 -1.04
N ALA A 157 -23.93 -15.23 -0.38
CA ALA A 157 -24.26 -15.80 0.93
C ALA A 157 -24.11 -14.81 2.10
N TYR A 158 -23.42 -13.68 1.91
CA TYR A 158 -23.13 -12.69 2.94
C TYR A 158 -23.93 -11.38 2.80
N ILE A 159 -24.71 -11.21 1.73
CA ILE A 159 -25.38 -9.93 1.43
C ILE A 159 -26.71 -9.81 2.17
N ARG A 160 -26.73 -9.01 3.25
CA ARG A 160 -27.94 -8.38 3.78
C ARG A 160 -28.26 -7.13 2.94
N ASN A 161 -29.25 -7.24 2.06
CA ASN A 161 -30.13 -6.22 1.46
C ASN A 161 -29.79 -4.70 1.59
N SER A 162 -28.64 -4.23 1.10
CA SER A 162 -28.46 -2.82 0.61
C SER A 162 -27.18 -2.60 -0.22
N ASP A 163 -26.13 -3.39 -0.02
CA ASP A 163 -24.80 -3.17 -0.63
C ASP A 163 -24.65 -3.67 -2.08
N SER A 164 -25.69 -4.28 -2.66
CA SER A 164 -25.70 -4.73 -4.07
C SER A 164 -25.61 -3.59 -5.09
N LEU A 165 -25.70 -2.33 -4.64
CA LEU A 165 -25.57 -1.13 -5.48
C LEU A 165 -24.13 -0.61 -5.62
N ILE A 166 -23.21 -0.96 -4.70
CA ILE A 166 -21.79 -0.56 -4.78
C ILE A 166 -21.11 -1.29 -5.94
N LEU A 167 -21.52 -2.53 -6.21
CA LEU A 167 -21.03 -3.34 -7.33
C LEU A 167 -21.39 -2.78 -8.72
N LYS A 168 -22.24 -1.76 -8.83
CA LYS A 168 -22.61 -1.14 -10.13
C LYS A 168 -21.98 0.22 -10.39
N LYS A 169 -21.20 0.75 -9.45
CA LYS A 169 -20.61 2.09 -9.57
C LYS A 169 -19.13 2.00 -9.86
N ASP A 170 -18.68 2.90 -10.73
CA ASP A 170 -17.27 3.09 -10.96
C ASP A 170 -16.67 3.84 -9.77
N ILE A 171 -15.72 3.20 -9.09
CA ILE A 171 -15.18 3.71 -7.83
C ILE A 171 -13.65 3.81 -7.90
N PRO A 172 -13.06 4.94 -7.50
CA PRO A 172 -11.63 5.04 -7.27
C PRO A 172 -11.22 4.11 -6.11
N ILE A 173 -10.27 3.21 -6.36
CA ILE A 173 -9.79 2.24 -5.37
C ILE A 173 -8.33 2.48 -4.95
N GLY A 174 -7.60 3.39 -5.60
CA GLY A 174 -6.24 3.72 -5.18
C GLY A 174 -5.59 4.80 -6.02
N TYR A 175 -4.50 5.35 -5.50
CA TYR A 175 -3.76 6.44 -6.12
C TYR A 175 -2.26 6.17 -6.09
N GLY A 176 -1.55 6.70 -7.09
CA GLY A 176 -0.11 6.54 -7.23
C GLY A 176 0.56 7.81 -7.75
N ARG A 177 1.89 7.85 -7.61
CA ARG A 177 2.72 8.96 -8.09
C ARG A 177 3.26 8.64 -9.48
N VAL A 178 3.22 9.61 -10.39
CA VAL A 178 3.74 9.48 -11.76
C VAL A 178 4.64 10.67 -12.05
N VAL A 179 5.87 10.41 -12.46
CA VAL A 179 6.79 11.44 -12.94
C VAL A 179 7.08 11.19 -14.41
N VAL A 180 6.78 12.18 -15.24
CA VAL A 180 7.06 12.18 -16.67
C VAL A 180 8.25 13.10 -16.93
N LEU A 181 9.34 12.51 -17.39
CA LEU A 181 10.57 13.24 -17.71
C LEU A 181 10.56 13.71 -19.16
N PRO A 182 11.12 14.89 -19.46
CA PRO A 182 11.31 15.32 -20.84
C PRO A 182 12.26 14.38 -21.58
N ARG A 183 12.13 14.28 -22.91
CA ARG A 183 13.05 13.48 -23.73
C ARG A 183 14.50 13.94 -23.60
N SER A 184 14.70 15.23 -23.36
CA SER A 184 16.00 15.87 -23.14
C SER A 184 16.48 15.84 -21.68
N TYR A 185 15.87 15.04 -20.81
CA TYR A 185 16.26 14.98 -19.40
C TYR A 185 17.69 14.44 -19.25
N THR A 186 18.56 15.22 -18.62
CA THR A 186 19.97 14.86 -18.33
C THR A 186 20.28 14.87 -16.83
N GLY A 187 19.26 14.99 -15.97
CA GLY A 187 19.40 14.98 -14.52
C GLY A 187 19.57 13.57 -13.95
N PHE A 188 19.72 13.50 -12.62
CA PHE A 188 19.84 12.22 -11.92
C PHE A 188 18.48 11.63 -11.59
N ILE A 189 18.38 10.30 -11.66
CA ILE A 189 17.31 9.52 -11.04
C ILE A 189 17.97 8.74 -9.92
N LEU A 190 17.49 8.89 -8.69
CA LEU A 190 18.02 8.16 -7.55
C LEU A 190 17.30 6.82 -7.45
N THR A 191 18.06 5.74 -7.49
CA THR A 191 17.55 4.39 -7.19
C THR A 191 18.31 3.86 -5.98
N SER A 192 17.60 3.40 -4.96
CA SER A 192 18.22 2.81 -3.77
C SER A 192 17.58 1.49 -3.39
N ASP A 193 18.41 0.60 -2.86
CA ASP A 193 17.93 -0.52 -2.06
C ASP A 193 17.41 -0.05 -0.69
N ILE A 194 16.70 -0.91 0.04
CA ILE A 194 16.13 -0.59 1.36
C ILE A 194 16.88 -1.30 2.47
N ASP A 195 16.92 -2.63 2.44
CA ASP A 195 17.39 -3.42 3.57
C ASP A 195 18.91 -3.40 3.63
N GLN A 196 19.50 -3.01 4.76
CA GLN A 196 20.95 -2.79 4.89
C GLN A 196 21.52 -1.71 3.94
N THR A 197 20.64 -0.90 3.34
CA THR A 197 21.01 0.25 2.52
C THR A 197 20.39 1.53 3.01
N PHE A 198 19.10 1.56 3.34
CA PHE A 198 18.41 2.68 4.01
C PHE A 198 18.06 2.33 5.46
N LEU A 199 17.51 1.12 5.66
CA LEU A 199 17.12 0.60 6.96
C LEU A 199 18.20 -0.31 7.53
N ASP A 200 18.42 -0.20 8.84
CA ASP A 200 19.23 -1.15 9.61
C ASP A 200 18.37 -2.38 9.96
N THR A 201 18.03 -3.14 8.92
CA THR A 201 17.14 -4.31 9.05
C THR A 201 17.92 -5.51 9.59
N PRO A 202 17.52 -6.14 10.72
CA PRO A 202 18.22 -7.31 11.27
C PRO A 202 17.94 -8.57 10.43
N LEU A 203 18.64 -8.75 9.31
CA LEU A 203 18.45 -9.86 8.36
C LEU A 203 19.25 -11.14 8.73
N HIS A 204 20.13 -11.08 9.72
CA HIS A 204 21.10 -12.13 10.00
C HIS A 204 20.55 -13.34 10.76
N SER A 205 19.29 -13.30 11.22
CA SER A 205 18.65 -14.41 11.93
C SER A 205 17.17 -14.53 11.56
N SER A 206 16.62 -15.74 11.71
CA SER A 206 15.17 -15.97 11.56
C SER A 206 14.35 -15.17 12.56
N GLN A 207 14.88 -14.95 13.75
CA GLN A 207 14.27 -14.10 14.77
C GLN A 207 14.22 -12.63 14.31
N GLY A 208 15.31 -12.10 13.76
CA GLY A 208 15.34 -10.73 13.23
C GLY A 208 14.33 -10.55 12.08
N LEU A 209 14.25 -11.51 11.15
CA LEU A 209 13.22 -11.51 10.11
C LEU A 209 11.80 -11.52 10.69
N MET A 210 11.56 -12.28 11.75
CA MET A 210 10.28 -12.30 12.46
C MET A 210 9.93 -10.93 13.05
N GLU A 211 10.88 -10.32 13.77
CA GLU A 211 10.69 -9.01 14.41
C GLU A 211 10.33 -7.93 13.39
N THR A 212 10.92 -7.98 12.18
CA THR A 212 10.63 -6.99 11.12
C THR A 212 9.17 -6.97 10.67
N LEU A 213 8.43 -8.06 10.86
CA LEU A 213 7.01 -8.18 10.50
C LEU A 213 6.07 -7.50 11.51
N PHE A 214 6.57 -7.23 12.72
CA PHE A 214 5.82 -6.59 13.80
C PHE A 214 6.26 -5.15 14.08
N GLN A 215 7.34 -4.69 13.46
CA GLN A 215 7.79 -3.31 13.57
C GLN A 215 6.82 -2.35 12.86
N THR A 216 6.45 -1.28 13.57
CA THR A 216 5.78 -0.10 13.01
C THR A 216 6.78 0.74 12.20
N PRO A 217 6.33 1.73 11.42
CA PRO A 217 7.20 2.66 10.72
C PRO A 217 8.26 3.30 11.61
N GLU A 218 7.86 3.78 12.80
CA GLU A 218 8.75 4.44 13.76
C GLU A 218 9.77 3.47 14.37
N ALA A 219 9.40 2.20 14.51
CA ALA A 219 10.27 1.16 15.07
C ALA A 219 11.26 0.58 14.06
N LYS A 220 11.27 1.07 12.81
CA LYS A 220 12.23 0.68 11.76
C LYS A 220 13.39 1.68 11.72
N PRO A 221 14.55 1.36 12.32
CA PRO A 221 15.67 2.29 12.36
C PRO A 221 16.26 2.46 10.95
N ALA A 222 16.40 3.72 10.53
CA ALA A 222 17.24 4.04 9.38
C ALA A 222 18.72 4.03 9.78
N ILE A 223 19.59 3.69 8.83
CA ILE A 223 21.03 3.81 9.00
C ILE A 223 21.36 5.30 9.26
N PRO A 224 22.16 5.62 10.29
CA PRO A 224 22.46 7.01 10.65
C PRO A 224 22.95 7.85 9.48
N GLY A 225 22.39 9.06 9.35
CA GLY A 225 22.75 10.02 8.30
C GLY A 225 22.00 9.84 6.97
N LEU A 226 21.44 8.66 6.69
CA LEU A 226 20.77 8.42 5.41
C LEU A 226 19.46 9.18 5.21
N PRO A 227 18.56 9.32 6.20
CA PRO A 227 17.38 10.15 6.01
C PRO A 227 17.73 11.58 5.55
N GLU A 228 18.77 12.17 6.13
CA GLU A 228 19.22 13.51 5.74
C GLU A 228 19.86 13.51 4.35
N PHE A 229 20.67 12.50 4.03
CA PHE A 229 21.22 12.35 2.69
C PHE A 229 20.12 12.34 1.62
N TYR A 230 19.06 11.54 1.78
CA TYR A 230 17.94 11.49 0.81
C TYR A 230 17.23 12.83 0.68
N ARG A 231 16.93 13.49 1.81
CA ARG A 231 16.28 14.81 1.80
C ARG A 231 17.15 15.87 1.10
N GLN A 232 18.46 15.84 1.31
CA GLN A 232 19.38 16.77 0.64
C GLN A 232 19.45 16.51 -0.85
N VAL A 233 19.60 15.24 -1.28
CA VAL A 233 19.60 14.87 -2.71
C VAL A 233 18.32 15.35 -3.41
N GLN A 234 17.16 15.18 -2.75
CA GLN A 234 15.87 15.65 -3.27
C GLN A 234 15.78 17.17 -3.42
N ARG A 235 16.61 17.94 -2.72
CA ARG A 235 16.67 19.41 -2.76
C ARG A 235 17.76 19.97 -3.70
N MET A 236 18.63 19.13 -4.27
CA MET A 236 19.80 19.61 -5.04
C MET A 236 19.47 20.29 -6.38
N HIS A 237 18.24 20.18 -6.89
CA HIS A 237 17.84 20.70 -8.19
C HIS A 237 16.51 21.47 -8.12
N ASP A 238 16.30 22.39 -9.07
CA ASP A 238 15.04 23.15 -9.21
C ASP A 238 13.82 22.24 -9.36
N THR A 239 14.00 21.03 -9.90
CA THR A 239 13.02 19.95 -9.85
C THR A 239 13.50 18.86 -8.91
N ARG A 240 12.64 18.43 -7.97
CA ARG A 240 12.94 17.31 -7.06
C ARG A 240 13.45 16.11 -7.87
N VAL A 241 14.60 15.56 -7.44
CA VAL A 241 15.18 14.33 -8.02
C VAL A 241 14.18 13.18 -7.83
N PRO A 242 13.76 12.49 -8.90
CA PRO A 242 12.90 11.32 -8.76
C PRO A 242 13.64 10.23 -7.98
N THR A 243 13.03 9.77 -6.88
CA THR A 243 13.63 8.78 -5.98
C THR A 243 12.83 7.49 -5.99
N MET A 244 13.45 6.41 -6.43
CA MET A 244 12.87 5.07 -6.51
C MET A 244 13.57 4.16 -5.49
N PHE A 245 12.78 3.43 -4.71
CA PHE A 245 13.30 2.38 -3.84
C PHE A 245 12.99 1.00 -4.43
N ILE A 246 13.94 0.08 -4.31
CA ILE A 246 13.81 -1.31 -4.72
C ILE A 246 14.14 -2.17 -3.50
N SER A 247 13.40 -3.27 -3.28
CA SER A 247 13.74 -4.22 -2.22
C SER A 247 13.36 -5.64 -2.62
N ALA A 248 14.12 -6.60 -2.11
CA ALA A 248 13.79 -8.01 -2.21
C ALA A 248 12.66 -8.43 -1.24
N SER A 249 12.20 -7.52 -0.36
CA SER A 249 11.11 -7.76 0.58
C SER A 249 9.79 -8.09 -0.15
N PRO A 250 8.93 -8.95 0.45
CA PRO A 250 7.64 -9.29 -0.13
C PRO A 250 6.70 -8.08 -0.29
N HIS A 251 5.79 -8.15 -1.25
CA HIS A 251 4.83 -7.08 -1.55
C HIS A 251 3.96 -6.61 -0.38
N PHE A 252 3.67 -7.47 0.62
CA PHE A 252 2.87 -7.07 1.79
C PHE A 252 3.60 -6.07 2.71
N PHE A 253 4.90 -5.80 2.51
CA PHE A 253 5.60 -4.70 3.18
C PHE A 253 5.26 -3.32 2.61
N ARG A 254 4.57 -3.23 1.47
CA ARG A 254 4.38 -1.99 0.71
C ARG A 254 3.82 -0.85 1.55
N ARG A 255 2.72 -1.07 2.29
CA ARG A 255 2.07 0.01 3.05
C ARG A 255 2.92 0.46 4.22
N THR A 256 3.55 -0.48 4.93
CA THR A 256 4.50 -0.16 6.00
C THR A 256 5.72 0.60 5.48
N LEU A 257 6.37 0.14 4.41
CA LEU A 257 7.55 0.83 3.88
C LEU A 257 7.22 2.21 3.31
N SER A 258 6.05 2.37 2.66
CA SER A 258 5.57 3.70 2.28
C SER A 258 5.44 4.62 3.50
N ALA A 259 4.81 4.12 4.58
CA ALA A 259 4.66 4.90 5.82
C ALA A 259 6.00 5.18 6.52
N VAL A 260 7.01 4.30 6.38
CA VAL A 260 8.38 4.54 6.85
C VAL A 260 8.99 5.74 6.14
N PHE A 261 8.88 5.82 4.81
CA PHE A 261 9.44 6.95 4.06
C PHE A 261 8.76 8.27 4.45
N ASP A 262 7.45 8.25 4.66
CA ASP A 262 6.70 9.41 5.17
C ASP A 262 7.16 9.80 6.59
N HIS A 263 7.38 8.82 7.49
CA HIS A 263 7.92 9.06 8.83
C HIS A 263 9.29 9.78 8.79
N TYR A 264 10.14 9.43 7.83
CA TYR A 264 11.44 10.06 7.64
C TYR A 264 11.41 11.32 6.74
N ASP A 265 10.25 11.81 6.32
CA ASP A 265 10.08 12.94 5.39
C ASP A 265 10.86 12.75 4.08
N ILE A 266 10.78 11.54 3.50
CA ILE A 266 11.42 11.18 2.24
C ILE A 266 10.33 11.01 1.17
N ASP A 267 10.31 11.91 0.19
CA ASP A 267 9.32 11.87 -0.89
C ASP A 267 9.70 10.83 -1.95
N ILE A 268 9.03 9.68 -1.95
CA ILE A 268 9.32 8.62 -2.92
C ILE A 268 8.50 8.80 -4.19
N THR A 269 9.16 8.67 -5.34
CA THR A 269 8.48 8.53 -6.63
C THR A 269 7.96 7.11 -6.82
N GLY A 270 8.68 6.11 -6.32
CA GLY A 270 8.20 4.74 -6.35
C GLY A 270 8.93 3.77 -5.43
N LEU A 271 8.28 2.63 -5.23
CA LEU A 271 8.67 1.54 -4.36
C LEU A 271 8.41 0.21 -5.08
N HIS A 272 9.46 -0.52 -5.40
CA HIS A 272 9.42 -1.81 -6.09
C HIS A 272 9.78 -2.93 -5.14
N LEU A 273 8.84 -3.83 -4.89
CA LEU A 273 9.00 -4.97 -4.00
C LEU A 273 8.96 -6.28 -4.79
N LYS A 274 9.43 -7.37 -4.17
CA LYS A 274 9.48 -8.67 -4.84
C LYS A 274 8.17 -9.42 -4.69
N TYR A 275 7.77 -10.09 -5.77
CA TYR A 275 6.72 -11.08 -5.75
C TYR A 275 7.27 -12.42 -5.26
N LEU A 276 6.86 -12.82 -4.06
CA LEU A 276 7.35 -14.04 -3.40
C LEU A 276 6.19 -14.79 -2.71
N MET A 277 5.31 -15.43 -3.48
CA MET A 277 4.36 -16.39 -2.88
C MET A 277 5.08 -17.50 -2.10
N SER A 278 6.21 -18.01 -2.61
CA SER A 278 6.96 -19.08 -1.94
C SER A 278 7.68 -18.64 -0.66
N THR A 279 8.05 -17.37 -0.52
CA THR A 279 8.66 -16.85 0.73
C THR A 279 7.60 -16.59 1.78
N VAL A 280 6.40 -16.14 1.37
CA VAL A 280 5.21 -16.04 2.23
C VAL A 280 4.88 -17.40 2.86
N ASP A 281 4.85 -18.47 2.06
CA ASP A 281 4.54 -19.84 2.54
C ASP A 281 5.62 -20.37 3.51
N ASN A 282 6.89 -20.12 3.23
CA ASN A 282 7.99 -20.54 4.10
C ASN A 282 8.04 -19.75 5.42
N ILE A 283 7.68 -18.46 5.37
CA ILE A 283 7.52 -17.64 6.58
C ILE A 283 6.32 -18.17 7.39
N LEU A 284 5.17 -18.40 6.77
CA LEU A 284 3.98 -18.98 7.43
C LEU A 284 4.25 -20.30 8.11
N LYS A 285 4.94 -21.21 7.42
CA LYS A 285 5.30 -22.51 7.98
C LYS A 285 6.12 -22.33 9.26
N LYS A 286 7.10 -21.42 9.24
CA LYS A 286 7.93 -21.11 10.42
C LYS A 286 7.16 -20.39 11.53
N PHE A 287 6.23 -19.50 11.19
CA PHE A 287 5.32 -18.85 12.14
C PHE A 287 4.43 -19.88 12.84
N GLY A 288 3.80 -20.77 12.07
CA GLY A 288 3.02 -21.87 12.59
C GLY A 288 3.86 -22.74 13.52
N GLU A 289 5.01 -23.21 13.05
CA GLU A 289 5.95 -24.00 13.86
C GLU A 289 6.33 -23.28 15.17
N THR A 290 6.59 -21.97 15.14
CA THR A 290 6.97 -21.20 16.34
C THR A 290 5.81 -21.07 17.34
N ILE A 291 4.57 -20.81 16.87
CA ILE A 291 3.39 -20.69 17.73
C ILE A 291 2.98 -22.06 18.29
N PHE A 292 2.99 -23.11 17.46
CA PHE A 292 2.67 -24.47 17.90
C PHE A 292 3.71 -25.01 18.88
N ASN A 293 5.00 -24.75 18.66
CA ASN A 293 6.06 -25.13 19.60
C ASN A 293 5.97 -24.36 20.93
N LEU A 294 5.46 -23.13 20.95
CA LEU A 294 5.24 -22.37 22.19
C LEU A 294 4.12 -22.99 23.04
N ASN A 295 3.05 -23.47 22.40
CA ASN A 295 1.98 -24.22 23.08
C ASN A 295 2.49 -25.56 23.63
N ASP A 296 3.37 -26.26 22.91
CA ASP A 296 3.99 -27.50 23.39
C ASP A 296 4.99 -27.26 24.54
N PHE A 297 5.61 -26.07 24.61
CA PHE A 297 6.52 -25.70 25.71
C PHE A 297 5.80 -25.19 26.96
N LEU A 298 4.60 -24.62 26.81
CA LEU A 298 3.75 -24.14 27.93
C LEU A 298 2.79 -25.21 28.48
N SER A 299 2.68 -26.36 27.80
CA SER A 299 1.87 -27.50 28.21
C SER A 299 2.66 -28.63 28.90
N GLN A 300 3.95 -28.38 29.20
CA GLN A 300 4.79 -29.17 30.11
C GLN A 300 4.96 -28.45 31.45
#